data_AF-A0A1H4BSH7-F1
#
_entry.id   AF-A0A1H4BSH7-F1
#
_cell.length_a   1.000
_cell.length_b   1.000
_cell.length_c   1.000
_cell.angle_alpha   90.00
_cell.angle_beta   90.00
_cell.angle_gamma   90.00
#
_symmetry.space_group_name_H-M   'P 1'
#
loop_
_entity.id
_entity.type
_entity.pdbx_description
1 polymer ?
#
loop_
_entity_poly.entity_id
_entity_poly.type
_entity_poly.pdbx_seq_one_letter_code
_entity_poly.pdbx_strand_id
1 'polypeptide(L)'
;MSRLTEPATQHGCEGLEVQQLRRGSLIFFGTDHAAQVVADLVDPHGHHLSDALPKLRGQAAFAEKYQGELRRIESVAETGEARRVVDLTMHHLRQTIRDANSAKGFYESDIASDY
;
A
#
# COMPACT_ATOMS: atom_id res chain seq x y z
N MET A 1 42.93 27.52 -8.90
CA MET A 1 42.70 26.48 -7.88
C MET A 1 41.31 25.92 -8.11
N SER A 2 41.25 24.84 -8.88
CA SER A 2 40.01 24.19 -9.33
C SER A 2 39.46 23.32 -8.20
N ARG A 3 38.24 23.58 -7.71
CA ARG A 3 37.49 22.63 -6.88
C ARG A 3 36.56 21.87 -7.82
N LEU A 4 36.98 20.66 -8.18
CA LEU A 4 36.10 19.63 -8.71
C LEU A 4 35.19 19.17 -7.56
N THR A 5 33.91 19.52 -7.63
CA THR A 5 32.85 18.81 -6.91
C THR A 5 32.44 17.61 -7.75
N GLU A 6 32.72 16.41 -7.26
CA GLU A 6 32.24 15.15 -7.83
C GLU A 6 30.73 15.02 -7.62
N PRO A 7 29.95 14.51 -8.58
CA PRO A 7 28.52 14.32 -8.41
C PRO A 7 28.24 13.11 -7.52
N ALA A 8 27.30 13.29 -6.58
CA ALA A 8 26.75 12.23 -5.76
C ALA A 8 26.18 11.11 -6.63
N THR A 9 26.67 9.89 -6.43
CA THR A 9 26.18 8.68 -7.08
C THR A 9 24.71 8.46 -6.74
N GLN A 10 23.84 8.70 -7.72
CA GLN A 10 22.46 8.23 -7.71
C GLN A 10 22.49 6.70 -7.71
N HIS A 11 22.23 6.09 -6.54
CA HIS A 11 21.96 4.66 -6.47
C HIS A 11 20.52 4.46 -6.95
N GLY A 12 20.37 4.20 -8.25
CA GLY A 12 19.12 3.77 -8.84
C GLY A 12 18.67 2.46 -8.21
N CYS A 13 17.46 2.42 -7.68
CA CYS A 13 16.79 1.18 -7.30
C CYS A 13 16.42 0.42 -8.58
N GLU A 14 17.33 -0.43 -9.08
CA GLU A 14 17.00 -1.42 -10.11
C GLU A 14 16.46 -2.69 -9.43
N GLY A 15 15.32 -3.20 -9.91
CA GLY A 15 14.80 -4.51 -9.51
C GLY A 15 13.39 -4.55 -8.92
N LEU A 16 12.45 -3.73 -9.41
CA LEU A 16 11.02 -3.88 -9.06
C LEU A 16 10.40 -4.99 -9.91
N GLU A 17 10.32 -6.21 -9.37
CA GLU A 17 9.52 -7.29 -9.95
C GLU A 17 8.08 -7.20 -9.44
N VAL A 18 7.12 -7.21 -10.37
CA VAL A 18 5.70 -7.06 -10.08
C VAL A 18 4.98 -8.38 -10.30
N GLN A 19 4.39 -8.94 -9.25
CA GLN A 19 3.57 -10.14 -9.35
C GLN A 19 2.10 -9.84 -9.06
N GLN A 20 1.23 -10.21 -10.01
CA GLN A 20 -0.21 -10.00 -9.95
C GLN A 20 -0.89 -11.21 -9.31
N LEU A 21 -1.64 -11.02 -8.22
CA LEU A 21 -2.52 -12.03 -7.65
C LEU A 21 -3.89 -11.99 -8.35
N ARG A 22 -4.62 -13.12 -8.37
CA ARG A 22 -5.86 -13.30 -9.17
C ARG A 22 -7.07 -12.41 -8.80
N ARG A 23 -6.89 -11.36 -7.99
CA ARG A 23 -7.92 -10.38 -7.61
C ARG A 23 -7.37 -8.95 -7.43
N GLY A 24 -6.55 -8.48 -8.37
CA GLY A 24 -6.16 -7.06 -8.48
C GLY A 24 -5.05 -6.57 -7.54
N SER A 25 -4.65 -7.38 -6.55
CA SER A 25 -3.53 -7.04 -5.66
C SER A 25 -2.18 -7.34 -6.30
N LEU A 26 -1.24 -6.44 -6.08
CA LEU A 26 0.13 -6.47 -6.59
C LEU A 26 1.11 -6.70 -5.45
N ILE A 27 2.08 -7.59 -5.66
CA ILE A 27 3.26 -7.70 -4.81
C ILE A 27 4.44 -7.09 -5.57
N PHE A 28 5.13 -6.16 -4.93
CA PHE A 28 6.36 -5.55 -5.45
C PHE A 28 7.54 -6.05 -4.63
N PHE A 29 8.55 -6.59 -5.29
CA PHE A 29 9.82 -6.92 -4.65
C PHE A 29 10.80 -5.78 -4.81
N GLY A 30 11.61 -5.54 -3.79
CA GLY A 30 12.72 -4.60 -3.85
C GLY A 30 13.78 -4.96 -2.83
N THR A 31 14.76 -4.08 -2.67
CA THR A 31 15.80 -4.20 -1.66
C THR A 31 15.72 -3.06 -0.65
N ASP A 32 15.99 -3.36 0.61
CA ASP A 32 16.12 -2.34 1.66
C ASP A 32 17.56 -1.79 1.76
N HIS A 33 17.80 -0.89 2.72
CA HIS A 33 19.12 -0.29 2.94
C HIS A 33 20.20 -1.28 3.38
N ALA A 34 19.81 -2.48 3.84
CA ALA A 34 20.71 -3.58 4.20
C ALA A 34 20.86 -4.61 3.05
N ALA A 35 20.42 -4.24 1.83
CA ALA A 35 20.40 -5.10 0.65
C ALA A 35 19.62 -6.42 0.84
N GLN A 36 18.66 -6.45 1.78
CA GLN A 36 17.76 -7.58 1.96
C GLN A 36 16.56 -7.45 1.04
N VAL A 37 16.07 -8.58 0.52
CA VAL A 37 14.85 -8.61 -0.28
C VAL A 37 13.65 -8.30 0.63
N VAL A 38 12.86 -7.32 0.23
CA VAL A 38 11.60 -6.92 0.89
C VAL A 38 10.45 -6.98 -0.09
N ALA A 39 9.24 -7.12 0.45
CA ALA A 39 8.01 -7.15 -0.33
C ALA A 39 7.02 -6.07 0.15
N ASP A 40 6.37 -5.43 -0.81
CA ASP A 40 5.23 -4.55 -0.60
C ASP A 40 3.97 -5.17 -1.20
N LEU A 41 2.85 -5.14 -0.48
CA LEU A 41 1.54 -5.50 -0.98
C LEU A 41 0.73 -4.22 -1.23
N VAL A 42 0.33 -3.98 -2.48
CA VAL A 42 -0.56 -2.87 -2.84
C VAL A 42 -1.78 -3.42 -3.53
N ASP A 43 -2.96 -3.10 -3.02
CA ASP A 43 -4.23 -3.52 -3.60
C ASP A 43 -5.02 -2.35 -4.15
N PRO A 44 -4.83 -2.02 -5.43
CA PRO A 44 -5.75 -1.14 -6.12
C PRO A 44 -7.11 -1.83 -6.26
N HIS A 45 -8.14 -1.28 -5.63
CA HIS A 45 -9.50 -1.83 -5.68
C HIS A 45 -10.56 -0.74 -5.82
N GLY A 46 -11.50 -0.97 -6.73
CA GLY A 46 -12.64 -0.06 -6.89
C GLY A 46 -13.57 -0.14 -5.69
N HIS A 47 -13.81 0.99 -5.00
CA HIS A 47 -14.77 1.05 -3.89
C HIS A 47 -16.22 0.79 -4.32
N HIS A 48 -16.51 0.84 -5.62
CA HIS A 48 -17.82 0.62 -6.23
C HIS A 48 -18.13 -0.87 -6.46
N LEU A 49 -17.14 -1.75 -6.31
CA LEU A 49 -17.31 -3.19 -6.45
C LEU A 49 -18.07 -3.75 -5.24
N SER A 50 -18.96 -4.72 -5.48
CA SER A 50 -19.85 -5.27 -4.45
C SER A 50 -19.12 -5.98 -3.32
N ASP A 51 -17.90 -6.44 -3.57
CA ASP A 51 -17.02 -7.10 -2.60
C ASP A 51 -16.00 -6.15 -1.96
N ALA A 52 -16.03 -4.84 -2.24
CA ALA A 52 -15.02 -3.90 -1.78
C ALA A 52 -14.83 -3.88 -0.25
N LEU A 53 -15.92 -3.80 0.52
CA LEU A 53 -15.83 -3.78 1.98
C LEU A 53 -15.41 -5.15 2.57
N PRO A 54 -16.01 -6.29 2.16
CA PRO A 54 -15.52 -7.61 2.56
C PRO A 54 -14.04 -7.83 2.23
N LYS A 55 -13.58 -7.38 1.06
CA LYS A 55 -12.17 -7.50 0.65
C LYS A 55 -11.25 -6.65 1.52
N LEU A 56 -11.60 -5.38 1.74
CA LEU A 56 -10.84 -4.47 2.60
C LEU A 56 -10.72 -5.01 4.02
N ARG A 57 -11.79 -5.59 4.58
CA ARG A 57 -11.76 -6.29 5.88
C ARG A 57 -10.87 -7.52 5.88
N GLY A 58 -10.95 -8.34 4.82
CA GLY A 58 -10.06 -9.49 4.65
C GLY A 58 -8.59 -9.08 4.59
N GLN A 59 -8.28 -7.97 3.93
CA GLN A 59 -6.93 -7.43 3.85
C GLN A 59 -6.45 -6.83 5.17
N ALA A 60 -7.32 -6.17 5.93
CA ALA A 60 -7.01 -5.73 7.28
C ALA A 60 -6.68 -6.92 8.20
N ALA A 61 -7.44 -8.02 8.11
CA ALA A 61 -7.15 -9.24 8.86
C ALA A 61 -5.82 -9.89 8.43
N PHE A 62 -5.53 -9.89 7.13
CA PHE A 62 -4.23 -10.34 6.61
C PHE A 62 -3.08 -9.48 7.16
N ALA A 63 -3.20 -8.16 7.10
CA ALA A 63 -2.17 -7.24 7.58
C ALA A 63 -1.90 -7.38 9.09
N GLU A 64 -2.94 -7.67 9.89
CA GLU A 64 -2.77 -7.96 11.31
C GLU A 64 -2.00 -9.27 11.54
N LYS A 65 -2.31 -10.33 10.78
CA LYS A 65 -1.69 -11.64 10.93
C LYS A 65 -0.23 -11.67 10.49
N TYR A 66 0.10 -10.97 9.41
CA TYR A 66 1.42 -10.99 8.76
C TYR A 66 2.18 -9.67 8.95
N GLN A 67 1.87 -8.91 10.01
CA GLN A 67 2.52 -7.64 10.28
C GLN A 67 4.03 -7.86 10.49
N GLY A 68 4.86 -7.12 9.75
CA GLY A 68 6.32 -7.22 9.81
C GLY A 68 6.95 -8.19 8.81
N GLU A 69 6.18 -9.01 8.11
CA GLU A 69 6.69 -9.80 6.97
C GLU A 69 6.75 -8.99 5.66
N LEU A 70 5.90 -7.97 5.56
CA LEU A 70 5.84 -7.05 4.44
C LEU A 70 6.29 -5.68 4.92
N ARG A 71 7.10 -5.00 4.10
CA ARG A 71 7.54 -3.62 4.38
C ARG A 71 6.34 -2.66 4.34
N ARG A 72 5.39 -2.93 3.44
CA ARG A 72 4.22 -2.08 3.20
C ARG A 72 3.01 -2.92 2.84
N ILE A 73 1.85 -2.53 3.35
CA ILE A 73 0.56 -3.12 3.00
C ILE A 73 -0.44 -1.98 2.80
N GLU A 74 -0.79 -1.69 1.56
CA GLU A 74 -1.65 -0.57 1.21
C GLU A 74 -2.88 -1.03 0.44
N SER A 75 -4.00 -0.41 0.77
CA SER A 75 -5.21 -0.49 -0.06
C SER A 75 -5.45 0.86 -0.70
N VAL A 76 -5.61 0.88 -2.03
CA VAL A 76 -5.73 2.12 -2.81
C VAL A 76 -7.04 2.09 -3.59
N ALA A 77 -7.80 3.18 -3.53
CA ALA A 77 -9.02 3.36 -4.32
C ALA A 77 -9.10 4.77 -4.89
N GLU A 78 -9.62 4.89 -6.12
CA GLU A 78 -9.95 6.19 -6.70
C GLU A 78 -11.32 6.65 -6.17
N THR A 79 -11.39 7.83 -5.56
CA THR A 79 -12.62 8.49 -5.12
C THR A 79 -12.71 9.89 -5.72
N GLY A 80 -13.71 10.14 -6.57
CA GLY A 80 -13.80 11.41 -7.28
C GLY A 80 -12.55 11.65 -8.14
N GLU A 81 -11.81 12.73 -7.84
CA GLU A 81 -10.59 13.12 -8.56
C GLU A 81 -9.29 12.69 -7.85
N ALA A 82 -9.39 12.11 -6.65
CA ALA A 82 -8.23 11.73 -5.83
C ALA A 82 -8.04 10.21 -5.77
N ARG A 83 -6.78 9.79 -5.68
CA ARG A 83 -6.42 8.44 -5.24
C ARG A 83 -6.25 8.46 -3.75
N ARG A 84 -7.00 7.60 -3.06
CA ARG A 84 -6.99 7.48 -1.61
C ARG A 84 -6.26 6.22 -1.21
N VAL A 85 -5.40 6.33 -0.21
CA VAL A 85 -4.59 5.25 0.33
C VAL A 85 -4.89 5.02 1.81
N VAL A 86 -4.79 3.74 2.17
CA VAL A 86 -4.96 3.27 3.54
C VAL A 86 -3.78 2.39 3.87
N ASP A 87 -2.97 2.83 4.84
CA ASP A 87 -1.85 2.07 5.36
C ASP A 87 -2.34 1.01 6.35
N LEU A 88 -2.42 -0.24 5.88
CA LEU A 88 -2.93 -1.35 6.68
C LEU A 88 -1.91 -1.85 7.72
N THR A 89 -0.70 -1.30 7.76
CA THR A 89 0.24 -1.54 8.88
C THR A 89 -0.20 -0.81 10.15
N MET A 90 -1.04 0.23 10.04
CA MET A 90 -1.55 0.99 11.18
C MET A 90 -2.71 0.28 11.87
N HIS A 91 -2.55 -0.04 13.16
CA HIS A 91 -3.57 -0.73 13.94
C HIS A 91 -4.93 -0.01 13.96
N HIS A 92 -4.95 1.31 14.14
CA HIS A 92 -6.18 2.07 14.24
C HIS A 92 -6.98 2.05 12.92
N LEU A 93 -6.31 2.14 11.76
CA LEU A 93 -6.97 2.04 10.45
C LEU A 93 -7.63 0.66 10.26
N ARG A 94 -6.95 -0.41 10.69
CA ARG A 94 -7.53 -1.77 10.67
C ARG A 94 -8.78 -1.89 11.54
N GLN A 95 -8.83 -1.25 12.72
CA GLN A 95 -10.04 -1.25 13.54
C GLN A 95 -11.17 -0.48 12.85
N THR A 96 -10.88 0.72 12.32
CA THR A 96 -11.90 1.52 11.64
C THR A 96 -12.48 0.81 10.41
N ILE A 97 -11.69 0.02 9.68
CA ILE A 97 -12.17 -0.83 8.58
C ILE A 97 -13.17 -1.90 9.05
N ARG A 98 -12.94 -2.50 10.23
CA ARG A 98 -13.86 -3.52 10.78
C ARG A 98 -15.22 -2.89 11.04
N ASP A 99 -15.23 -1.68 11.57
CA ASP A 99 -16.44 -0.96 11.95
C ASP A 99 -17.12 -0.23 10.78
N ALA A 100 -16.42 -0.05 9.65
CA ALA A 100 -16.94 0.67 8.49
C ALA A 100 -18.23 0.05 7.92
N ASN A 101 -19.20 0.90 7.57
CA ASN A 101 -20.46 0.47 6.96
C ASN A 101 -20.40 0.37 5.44
N SER A 102 -19.46 1.05 4.79
CA SER A 102 -19.25 1.00 3.34
C SER A 102 -17.79 1.27 2.98
N ALA A 103 -17.29 0.67 1.89
CA ALA A 103 -15.95 0.96 1.39
C ALA A 103 -15.85 2.39 0.85
N LYS A 104 -16.85 2.83 0.06
CA LYS A 104 -16.89 4.19 -0.49
C LYS A 104 -16.79 5.26 0.61
N GLY A 105 -17.67 5.19 1.63
CA GLY A 105 -17.66 6.16 2.72
C GLY A 105 -16.37 6.10 3.56
N PHE A 106 -15.71 4.96 3.62
CA PHE A 106 -14.40 4.85 4.27
C PHE A 106 -13.30 5.60 3.50
N TYR A 107 -13.18 5.39 2.18
CA TYR A 107 -12.15 6.09 1.39
C TYR A 107 -12.43 7.59 1.21
N GLU A 108 -13.70 7.99 1.17
CA GLU A 108 -14.10 9.41 1.11
C GLU A 108 -13.99 10.13 2.47
N SER A 109 -13.72 9.40 3.56
CA SER A 109 -13.51 10.01 4.88
C SER A 109 -12.09 10.55 5.06
N ASP A 110 -11.91 11.38 6.08
CA ASP A 110 -10.61 11.94 6.49
C ASP A 110 -9.62 10.89 7.04
N ILE A 111 -10.05 9.63 7.15
CA ILE A 111 -9.23 8.51 7.65
C ILE A 111 -8.28 7.98 6.56
N ALA A 112 -8.69 8.06 5.29
CA ALA A 112 -7.82 7.76 4.17
C ALA A 112 -7.00 9.01 3.81
N SER A 113 -5.79 8.82 3.29
CA SER A 113 -4.93 9.92 2.84
C SER A 113 -4.95 9.99 1.31
N ASP A 114 -4.64 11.17 0.75
CA ASP A 114 -4.31 11.24 -0.67
C ASP A 114 -2.98 10.50 -0.94
N TYR A 115 -2.94 9.76 -2.05
CA TYR A 115 -1.79 8.96 -2.49
C TYR A 115 -0.81 9.76 -3.34
#